data_AF-A0AAV5W3C9-F1
#
_entry.id   AF-A0AAV5W3C9-F1
#
_cell.length_a   1.000
_cell.length_b   1.000
_cell.length_c   1.000
_cell.angle_alpha   90.00
_cell.angle_beta   90.00
_cell.angle_gamma   90.00
#
_symmetry.space_group_name_H-M   'P 1'
#
loop_
_entity.id
_entity.type
_entity.pdbx_description
1 polymer ?
#
loop_
_entity_poly.entity_id
_entity_poly.type
_entity_poly.pdbx_seq_one_letter_code
_entity_poly.pdbx_strand_id
1 'polypeptide(L)'
;FRTLCCVSMRDRMICDPHSQLFSAFTRKLLQIPLDRLSLIFPTLRNKMRVLLLSLLLPLVGADLFTAIADMTKMLGSEADVASEIDRYIASEQSRLERLKKFAAEYSTRNAEAADVGPEFVTNPINAYLLIKRLTSEWGEVEKIMKQNEAPLFIQNITQRRIENEIKFPKEEDLSGAATALLRLQDTYKLDTHDLANGKILGDKVGEPMNAHDCFEVGRSAYNNKDYYHTLMWMQEAIIKLEQEEPASVEEAEILEYLAYSLYQQGNVLRALSLTKRLVEISPNHPRAKGNVKWYEDMLDGKEGEGEIPEVVNKRTDNDGIPERDAYEALCRGETEPADPAELKTLYCYLKCDRPFLKLAPIKVEILRHDPLAVLFKDIISEHEIAIVKDLATPRLRRATVQNSVTGELETASYRISKSAWLKEEEHPVIARINKRIDMMTNLEQSTSEELQVANYGLGGHYDPHYDFARRSREEIRLQYGDTGNRMATVLFYMSQPERGGATVFNTLGTAVFPTKLDALFWYNLKRSGEGDLRTRHAACPVLLGVKWVSNKWIHEKGQEFRRPCGLSEDAHERFVGDLAENV
;
A
#
# COMPACT_ATOMS: atom_id res chain seq x y z
N PHE A 1 -7.83 24.99 51.30
CA PHE A 1 -8.51 24.97 52.61
C PHE A 1 -9.41 23.73 52.64
N ARG A 2 -9.09 22.74 53.51
CA ARG A 2 -9.98 21.73 54.17
C ARG A 2 -10.87 20.82 53.27
N THR A 3 -10.95 19.49 53.35
CA THR A 3 -10.47 18.39 54.25
C THR A 3 -10.91 17.08 53.50
N LEU A 4 -10.11 16.05 53.20
CA LEU A 4 -9.50 14.98 54.02
C LEU A 4 -10.47 14.08 54.82
N CYS A 5 -10.50 12.78 54.49
CA CYS A 5 -10.61 11.58 55.35
C CYS A 5 -10.74 10.33 54.45
N CYS A 6 -10.13 9.15 54.64
CA CYS A 6 -9.05 8.61 55.50
C CYS A 6 -8.78 7.16 54.97
N VAL A 7 -7.52 6.70 54.76
CA VAL A 7 -6.76 5.70 55.59
C VAL A 7 -7.30 4.24 55.47
N SER A 8 -6.58 3.14 55.15
CA SER A 8 -5.24 2.68 55.60
C SER A 8 -4.70 1.41 54.87
N MET A 9 -3.37 1.40 54.64
CA MET A 9 -2.30 0.37 54.82
C MET A 9 -2.39 -1.12 54.42
N ARG A 10 -1.33 -1.57 53.67
CA ARG A 10 -0.31 -2.65 53.92
C ARG A 10 0.14 -3.22 52.55
N ASP A 11 1.38 -3.61 52.23
CA ASP A 11 2.67 -3.74 52.91
C ASP A 11 3.78 -3.95 51.84
N ARG A 12 5.01 -3.49 52.13
CA ARG A 12 6.35 -3.99 51.71
C ARG A 12 6.78 -3.98 50.22
N MET A 13 7.78 -3.15 49.92
CA MET A 13 8.76 -3.40 48.86
C MET A 13 10.18 -3.28 49.42
N ILE A 14 11.01 -4.27 49.08
CA ILE A 14 12.40 -4.49 49.50
C ILE A 14 13.32 -3.53 48.73
N CYS A 15 14.26 -2.87 49.43
CA CYS A 15 15.30 -2.02 48.85
C CYS A 15 16.54 -2.85 48.47
N ASP A 16 17.02 -2.68 47.23
CA ASP A 16 18.32 -3.16 46.74
C ASP A 16 19.29 -1.96 46.53
N PRO A 17 20.48 -1.93 47.16
CA PRO A 17 21.38 -0.79 47.15
C PRO A 17 22.42 -0.88 46.02
N HIS A 18 22.01 -0.70 44.76
CA HIS A 18 22.95 -0.49 43.64
C HIS A 18 22.65 0.73 42.75
N SER A 19 21.64 1.54 43.07
CA SER A 19 21.23 2.69 42.24
C SER A 19 21.80 4.05 42.67
N GLN A 20 22.55 4.14 43.79
CA GLN A 20 23.01 5.43 44.33
C GLN A 20 24.37 5.93 43.79
N LEU A 21 25.12 5.12 43.02
CA LEU A 21 26.39 5.55 42.43
C LEU A 21 26.26 6.23 41.05
N PHE A 22 25.14 6.03 40.34
CA PHE A 22 24.92 6.64 39.01
C PHE A 22 24.32 8.06 39.05
N SER A 23 23.74 8.47 40.19
CA SER A 23 23.08 9.77 40.39
C SER A 23 24.06 10.90 40.77
N ALA A 24 25.21 10.57 41.35
CA ALA A 24 26.20 11.57 41.79
C ALA A 24 27.13 12.05 40.66
N PHE A 25 27.35 11.22 39.62
CA PHE A 25 28.22 11.59 38.49
C PHE A 25 27.49 12.42 37.42
N THR A 26 26.19 12.19 37.24
CA THR A 26 25.35 12.93 36.28
C THR A 26 24.98 14.34 36.75
N ARG A 27 24.92 14.59 38.07
CA ARG A 27 24.62 15.94 38.61
C ARG A 27 25.79 16.92 38.60
N LYS A 28 27.04 16.47 38.45
CA LYS A 28 28.23 17.37 38.39
C LYS A 28 28.62 17.82 36.97
N LEU A 29 28.09 17.17 35.93
CA LEU A 29 28.34 17.55 34.52
C LEU A 29 27.33 18.60 33.98
N LEU A 30 26.20 18.79 34.66
CA LEU A 30 25.12 19.70 34.25
C LEU A 30 25.22 21.13 34.84
N GLN A 31 26.34 21.48 35.47
CA GLN A 31 26.57 22.79 36.10
C GLN A 31 27.74 23.58 35.51
N ILE A 32 28.13 23.29 34.26
CA ILE A 32 29.10 24.11 33.52
C ILE A 32 28.32 25.04 32.58
N PRO A 33 28.43 26.38 32.71
CA PRO A 33 27.79 27.31 31.79
C PRO A 33 28.32 27.13 30.37
N LEU A 34 27.39 27.03 29.40
CA LEU A 34 27.62 26.72 27.98
C LEU A 34 28.55 27.70 27.24
N ASP A 35 28.86 28.85 27.84
CA ASP A 35 29.69 29.89 27.20
C ASP A 35 31.21 29.62 27.31
N ARG A 36 31.64 28.60 28.06
CA ARG A 36 33.07 28.23 28.20
C ARG A 36 33.50 26.97 27.44
N LEU A 37 32.62 26.34 26.67
CA LEU A 37 32.94 25.21 25.78
C LEU A 37 33.21 25.64 24.32
N SER A 38 33.16 26.94 24.04
CA SER A 38 33.26 27.54 22.70
C SER A 38 34.69 27.67 22.15
N LEU A 39 35.72 27.22 22.88
CA LEU A 39 37.12 27.47 22.52
C LEU A 39 37.97 26.23 22.23
N ILE A 40 37.43 25.00 22.27
CA ILE A 40 38.30 23.80 22.24
C ILE A 40 38.07 22.88 21.03
N PHE A 41 36.87 22.67 20.45
CA PHE A 41 36.75 21.85 19.22
C PHE A 41 35.53 22.23 18.33
N PRO A 42 35.70 23.06 17.28
CA PRO A 42 34.62 23.40 16.35
C PRO A 42 34.15 22.23 15.47
N THR A 43 34.92 21.15 15.39
CA THR A 43 34.62 19.96 14.58
C THR A 43 33.69 18.94 15.24
N LEU A 44 33.52 18.99 16.58
CA LEU A 44 32.65 18.04 17.29
C LEU A 44 31.16 18.43 17.24
N ARG A 45 30.85 19.73 17.16
CA ARG A 45 29.48 20.26 17.16
C ARG A 45 28.67 19.83 15.93
N ASN A 46 29.32 19.77 14.75
CA ASN A 46 28.67 19.30 13.53
C ASN A 46 28.51 17.77 13.51
N LYS A 47 29.49 17.01 14.04
CA LYS A 47 29.40 15.55 14.08
C LYS A 47 28.36 15.06 15.09
N MET A 48 28.21 15.71 16.24
CA MET A 48 27.20 15.33 17.25
C MET A 48 25.77 15.73 16.83
N ARG A 49 25.59 16.84 16.11
CA ARG A 49 24.28 17.20 15.53
C ARG A 49 23.87 16.24 14.42
N VAL A 50 24.80 15.81 13.56
CA VAL A 50 24.53 14.81 12.53
C VAL A 50 24.20 13.44 13.16
N LEU A 51 24.89 13.05 14.23
CA LEU A 51 24.62 11.78 14.94
C LEU A 51 23.26 11.79 15.67
N LEU A 52 22.90 12.89 16.33
CA LEU A 52 21.61 13.04 17.01
C LEU A 52 20.43 13.22 16.05
N LEU A 53 20.65 13.78 14.84
CA LEU A 53 19.64 13.81 13.77
C LEU A 53 19.48 12.44 13.09
N SER A 54 20.52 11.60 13.06
CA SER A 54 20.39 10.21 12.57
C SER A 54 19.69 9.25 13.56
N LEU A 55 19.67 9.59 14.85
CA LEU A 55 19.04 8.80 15.92
C LEU A 55 17.54 9.13 16.15
N LEU A 56 16.99 10.09 15.41
CA LEU A 56 15.58 10.50 15.43
C LEU A 56 14.87 10.25 14.10
N LEU A 57 15.39 9.33 13.28
CA LEU A 57 14.63 8.79 12.16
C LEU A 57 13.80 7.61 12.70
N PRO A 58 12.47 7.72 12.81
CA PRO A 58 11.68 6.50 12.93
C PRO A 58 12.01 5.64 11.70
N LEU A 59 12.49 4.41 11.93
CA LEU A 59 12.44 3.38 10.91
C LEU A 59 10.97 3.14 10.61
N VAL A 60 10.43 3.85 9.62
CA VAL A 60 9.10 3.56 9.10
C VAL A 60 9.15 2.17 8.48
N GLY A 61 8.47 1.24 9.15
CA GLY A 61 8.26 -0.12 8.68
C GLY A 61 7.23 -0.14 7.55
N ALA A 62 7.48 -1.02 6.57
CA ALA A 62 6.54 -1.62 5.62
C ALA A 62 5.61 -0.69 4.83
N ASP A 63 5.84 -0.60 3.51
CA ASP A 63 4.99 0.16 2.56
C ASP A 63 5.16 -0.35 1.12
N LEU A 64 5.25 -1.67 0.94
CA LEU A 64 5.76 -2.19 -0.31
C LEU A 64 4.72 -2.26 -1.43
N PHE A 65 3.48 -2.60 -1.09
CA PHE A 65 2.36 -2.67 -2.05
C PHE A 65 2.00 -1.31 -2.68
N THR A 66 2.42 -0.21 -2.04
CA THR A 66 2.04 1.16 -2.42
C THR A 66 2.76 1.70 -3.65
N ALA A 67 3.82 1.04 -4.12
CA ALA A 67 4.55 1.38 -5.34
C ALA A 67 4.95 0.13 -6.13
N ILE A 68 4.63 0.13 -7.43
CA ILE A 68 5.01 -0.96 -8.34
C ILE A 68 6.53 -1.09 -8.48
N ALA A 69 7.26 0.03 -8.38
CA ALA A 69 8.72 -0.01 -8.43
C ALA A 69 9.35 -0.97 -7.39
N ASP A 70 8.73 -1.12 -6.22
CA ASP A 70 9.21 -2.04 -5.19
C ASP A 70 8.75 -3.48 -5.45
N MET A 71 7.52 -3.69 -5.94
CA MET A 71 7.02 -5.01 -6.32
C MET A 71 7.82 -5.62 -7.48
N THR A 72 8.22 -4.83 -8.47
CA THR A 72 9.07 -5.30 -9.58
C THR A 72 10.43 -5.80 -9.08
N LYS A 73 11.00 -5.18 -8.03
CA LYS A 73 12.24 -5.66 -7.41
C LYS A 73 12.06 -6.99 -6.68
N MET A 74 10.86 -7.26 -6.13
CA MET A 74 10.56 -8.53 -5.47
C MET A 74 10.42 -9.71 -6.43
N LEU A 75 9.86 -9.49 -7.62
CA LEU A 75 9.59 -10.58 -8.56
C LEU A 75 10.88 -11.36 -8.90
N GLY A 76 12.02 -10.66 -9.05
CA GLY A 76 13.32 -11.30 -9.26
C GLY A 76 13.82 -12.13 -8.07
N SER A 77 13.36 -11.83 -6.85
CA SER A 77 13.79 -12.48 -5.61
C SER A 77 13.06 -13.79 -5.32
N GLU A 78 11.86 -13.98 -5.87
CA GLU A 78 11.11 -15.22 -5.70
C GLU A 78 11.84 -16.41 -6.35
N ALA A 79 12.48 -16.17 -7.51
CA ALA A 79 13.34 -17.15 -8.16
C ALA A 79 14.56 -17.54 -7.30
N ASP A 80 15.13 -16.58 -6.55
CA ASP A 80 16.21 -16.87 -5.60
C ASP A 80 15.74 -17.76 -4.46
N VAL A 81 14.53 -17.55 -3.94
CA VAL A 81 13.92 -18.37 -2.89
C VAL A 81 13.75 -19.80 -3.37
N ALA A 82 13.16 -20.00 -4.55
CA ALA A 82 12.97 -21.33 -5.13
C ALA A 82 14.31 -22.07 -5.29
N SER A 83 15.34 -21.39 -5.79
CA SER A 83 16.68 -21.97 -5.93
C SER A 83 17.34 -22.37 -4.60
N GLU A 84 17.12 -21.61 -3.53
CA GLU A 84 17.62 -21.97 -2.19
C GLU A 84 16.87 -23.18 -1.62
N ILE A 85 15.55 -23.26 -1.83
CA ILE A 85 14.74 -24.42 -1.42
C ILE A 85 15.25 -25.69 -2.10
N ASP A 86 15.46 -25.66 -3.43
CA ASP A 86 15.97 -26.82 -4.18
C ASP A 86 17.34 -27.28 -3.66
N ARG A 87 18.23 -26.34 -3.34
CA ARG A 87 19.55 -26.65 -2.78
C ARG A 87 19.48 -27.24 -1.37
N TYR A 88 18.58 -26.75 -0.53
CA TYR A 88 18.33 -27.33 0.78
C TYR A 88 17.76 -28.75 0.66
N ILE A 89 16.77 -28.97 -0.22
CA ILE A 89 16.20 -30.29 -0.50
C ILE A 89 17.29 -31.26 -0.97
N ALA A 90 18.16 -30.85 -1.90
CA ALA A 90 19.26 -31.68 -2.38
C ALA A 90 20.25 -32.06 -1.25
N SER A 91 20.55 -31.13 -0.32
CA SER A 91 21.38 -31.42 0.85
C SER A 91 20.71 -32.44 1.79
N GLU A 92 19.43 -32.24 2.11
CA GLU A 92 18.66 -33.16 2.95
C GLU A 92 18.50 -34.54 2.30
N GLN A 93 18.26 -34.61 1.00
CA GLN A 93 18.23 -35.88 0.26
C GLN A 93 19.58 -36.60 0.36
N SER A 94 20.70 -35.90 0.19
CA SER A 94 22.03 -36.49 0.36
C SER A 94 22.24 -37.03 1.78
N ARG A 95 21.80 -36.29 2.80
CA ARG A 95 21.86 -36.72 4.21
C ARG A 95 21.00 -37.97 4.46
N LEU A 96 19.79 -37.99 3.93
CA LEU A 96 18.87 -39.12 4.02
C LEU A 96 19.39 -40.35 3.28
N GLU A 97 19.98 -40.21 2.09
CA GLU A 97 20.58 -41.33 1.36
C GLU A 97 21.76 -41.95 2.12
N ARG A 98 22.59 -41.13 2.78
CA ARG A 98 23.63 -41.66 3.69
C ARG A 98 23.02 -42.49 4.82
N LEU A 99 21.96 -42.00 5.46
CA LEU A 99 21.27 -42.72 6.54
C LEU A 99 20.61 -44.01 6.05
N LYS A 100 19.98 -43.99 4.86
CA LYS A 100 19.40 -45.19 4.23
C LYS A 100 20.46 -46.25 3.97
N LYS A 101 21.64 -45.86 3.48
CA LYS A 101 22.77 -46.77 3.27
C LYS A 101 23.21 -47.42 4.59
N PHE A 102 23.37 -46.63 5.65
CA PHE A 102 23.70 -47.16 6.98
C PHE A 102 22.61 -48.10 7.51
N ALA A 103 21.33 -47.76 7.36
CA ALA A 103 20.22 -48.60 7.80
C ALA A 103 20.17 -49.94 7.05
N ALA A 104 20.41 -49.94 5.73
CA ALA A 104 20.46 -51.16 4.92
C ALA A 104 21.64 -52.07 5.29
N GLU A 105 22.82 -51.49 5.54
CA GLU A 105 24.00 -52.22 6.02
C GLU A 105 23.76 -52.85 7.40
N TYR A 106 23.11 -52.12 8.32
CA TYR A 106 22.72 -52.65 9.63
C TYR A 106 21.71 -53.79 9.50
N SER A 107 20.66 -53.63 8.69
CA SER A 107 19.61 -54.64 8.51
C SER A 107 20.18 -55.95 7.96
N THR A 108 21.00 -55.87 6.90
CA THR A 108 21.62 -57.03 6.26
C THR A 108 22.48 -57.82 7.25
N ARG A 109 23.34 -57.11 8.01
CA ARG A 109 24.24 -57.75 8.98
C ARG A 109 23.51 -58.27 10.23
N ASN A 110 22.37 -57.70 10.58
CA ASN A 110 21.55 -58.20 11.68
C ASN A 110 20.80 -59.47 11.27
N ALA A 111 20.37 -59.57 10.00
CA ALA A 111 19.81 -60.80 9.45
C ALA A 111 20.84 -61.95 9.45
N GLU A 112 22.09 -61.68 9.05
CA GLU A 112 23.20 -62.64 9.13
C GLU A 112 23.46 -63.10 10.58
N ALA A 113 23.40 -62.19 11.56
CA ALA A 113 23.59 -62.54 12.97
C ALA A 113 22.40 -63.33 13.55
N ALA A 114 21.18 -63.04 13.11
CA ALA A 114 19.97 -63.73 13.55
C ALA A 114 19.90 -65.18 13.05
N ASP A 115 20.44 -65.48 11.86
CA ASP A 115 20.50 -66.83 11.27
C ASP A 115 21.44 -67.76 12.06
N VAL A 116 22.50 -67.20 12.67
CA VAL A 116 23.51 -67.95 13.46
C VAL A 116 23.08 -68.13 14.94
N GLY A 117 22.16 -67.30 15.45
CA GLY A 117 21.65 -67.42 16.81
C GLY A 117 22.68 -67.13 17.92
N PRO A 118 22.51 -67.70 19.13
CA PRO A 118 23.36 -67.39 20.31
C PRO A 118 24.85 -67.73 20.11
N GLU A 119 25.17 -68.62 19.17
CA GLU A 119 26.55 -68.99 18.85
C GLU A 119 27.32 -67.84 18.17
N PHE A 120 26.63 -66.85 17.58
CA PHE A 120 27.25 -65.72 16.90
C PHE A 120 28.22 -64.94 17.80
N VAL A 121 27.84 -64.71 19.06
CA VAL A 121 28.64 -63.94 20.03
C VAL A 121 29.71 -64.77 20.74
N THR A 122 29.74 -66.10 20.52
CA THR A 122 30.80 -66.96 21.06
C THR A 122 32.10 -66.84 20.26
N ASN A 123 32.03 -66.35 19.01
CA ASN A 123 33.19 -66.00 18.20
C ASN A 123 33.74 -64.62 18.63
N PRO A 124 35.00 -64.54 19.12
CA PRO A 124 35.59 -63.29 19.60
C PRO A 124 35.64 -62.17 18.55
N ILE A 125 35.74 -62.51 17.26
CA ILE A 125 35.74 -61.55 16.14
C ILE A 125 34.34 -60.95 15.99
N ASN A 126 33.30 -61.79 16.01
CA ASN A 126 31.90 -61.34 15.88
C ASN A 126 31.48 -60.49 17.09
N ALA A 127 31.87 -60.88 18.31
CA ALA A 127 31.63 -60.11 19.52
C ALA A 127 32.31 -58.72 19.46
N TYR A 128 33.56 -58.66 19.01
CA TYR A 128 34.26 -57.38 18.80
C TYR A 128 33.56 -56.51 17.74
N LEU A 129 33.16 -57.07 16.60
CA LEU A 129 32.48 -56.34 15.53
C LEU A 129 31.11 -55.81 15.99
N LEU A 130 30.37 -56.55 16.81
CA LEU A 130 29.11 -56.11 17.40
C LEU A 130 29.31 -54.95 18.38
N ILE A 131 30.30 -55.05 19.27
CA ILE A 131 30.63 -53.98 20.23
C ILE A 131 31.09 -52.72 19.49
N LYS A 132 32.03 -52.86 18.53
CA LYS A 132 32.49 -51.74 17.68
C LYS A 132 31.32 -51.04 16.97
N ARG A 133 30.35 -51.81 16.47
CA ARG A 133 29.16 -51.28 15.80
C ARG A 133 28.29 -50.44 16.74
N LEU A 134 27.98 -50.97 17.92
CA LEU A 134 27.14 -50.28 18.90
C LEU A 134 27.83 -49.07 19.55
N THR A 135 29.17 -49.04 19.54
CA THR A 135 29.96 -47.97 20.18
C THR A 135 30.43 -46.90 19.22
N SER A 136 30.99 -47.28 18.07
CA SER A 136 31.64 -46.37 17.11
C SER A 136 30.74 -46.06 15.91
N GLU A 137 30.10 -47.06 15.31
CA GLU A 137 29.29 -46.84 14.09
C GLU A 137 27.98 -46.12 14.43
N TRP A 138 27.38 -46.41 15.59
CA TRP A 138 26.24 -45.66 16.10
C TRP A 138 26.54 -44.17 16.32
N GLY A 139 27.74 -43.82 16.79
CA GLY A 139 28.15 -42.42 16.97
C GLY A 139 28.20 -41.63 15.65
N GLU A 140 28.59 -42.28 14.55
CA GLU A 140 28.55 -41.66 13.21
C GLU A 140 27.13 -41.50 12.69
N VAL A 141 26.24 -42.47 12.92
CA VAL A 141 24.81 -42.35 12.60
C VAL A 141 24.19 -41.19 13.36
N GLU A 142 24.43 -41.10 14.67
CA GLU A 142 23.96 -40.00 15.52
C GLU A 142 24.46 -38.64 15.01
N LYS A 143 25.72 -38.55 14.58
CA LYS A 143 26.29 -37.34 14.00
C LYS A 143 25.57 -36.92 12.70
N ILE A 144 25.29 -37.85 11.79
CA ILE A 144 24.56 -37.55 10.55
C ILE A 144 23.09 -37.18 10.85
N MET A 145 22.46 -37.84 11.81
CA MET A 145 21.10 -37.49 12.25
C MET A 145 21.02 -36.08 12.83
N LYS A 146 22.06 -35.64 13.54
CA LYS A 146 22.16 -34.30 14.15
C LYS A 146 22.69 -33.22 13.21
N GLN A 147 23.15 -33.55 11.99
CA GLN A 147 23.54 -32.54 11.00
C GLN A 147 22.30 -31.76 10.56
N ASN A 148 22.27 -30.47 10.90
CA ASN A 148 21.25 -29.53 10.46
C ASN A 148 21.93 -28.38 9.69
N GLU A 149 21.80 -28.40 8.37
CA GLU A 149 22.34 -27.33 7.51
C GLU A 149 21.34 -26.20 7.24
N ALA A 150 20.09 -26.31 7.70
CA ALA A 150 19.06 -25.29 7.49
C ALA A 150 19.50 -23.86 7.88
N PRO A 151 20.25 -23.63 8.99
CA PRO A 151 20.72 -22.29 9.34
C PRO A 151 21.60 -21.63 8.26
N LEU A 152 22.39 -22.41 7.51
CA LEU A 152 23.26 -21.89 6.44
C LEU A 152 22.42 -21.39 5.25
N PHE A 153 21.41 -22.15 4.85
CA PHE A 153 20.50 -21.76 3.76
C PHE A 153 19.65 -20.55 4.15
N ILE A 154 19.15 -20.49 5.38
CA ILE A 154 18.42 -19.33 5.92
C ILE A 154 19.32 -18.08 5.98
N GLN A 155 20.60 -18.24 6.32
CA GLN A 155 21.54 -17.13 6.32
C GLN A 155 21.83 -16.64 4.89
N ASN A 156 22.03 -17.55 3.93
CA ASN A 156 22.29 -17.20 2.54
C ASN A 156 21.16 -16.37 1.92
N ILE A 157 19.91 -16.78 2.13
CA ILE A 157 18.77 -16.03 1.60
C ILE A 157 18.64 -14.66 2.26
N THR A 158 18.92 -14.59 3.57
CA THR A 158 18.94 -13.33 4.32
C THR A 158 20.04 -12.39 3.80
N GLN A 159 21.23 -12.93 3.50
CA GLN A 159 22.35 -12.16 2.99
C GLN A 159 22.09 -11.63 1.58
N ARG A 160 21.63 -12.48 0.66
CA ARG A 160 21.27 -12.07 -0.71
C ARG A 160 20.20 -10.97 -0.71
N ARG A 161 19.22 -11.10 0.19
CA ARG A 161 18.20 -10.07 0.40
C ARG A 161 18.82 -8.71 0.78
N ILE A 162 19.80 -8.70 1.68
CA ILE A 162 20.47 -7.47 2.12
C ILE A 162 21.33 -6.89 1.00
N GLU A 163 22.11 -7.73 0.32
CA GLU A 163 23.00 -7.33 -0.79
C GLU A 163 22.24 -6.70 -1.96
N ASN A 164 21.06 -7.25 -2.28
CA ASN A 164 20.20 -6.74 -3.35
C ASN A 164 19.22 -5.64 -2.89
N GLU A 165 19.33 -5.17 -1.65
CA GLU A 165 18.44 -4.16 -1.04
C GLU A 165 16.95 -4.51 -1.12
N ILE A 166 16.60 -5.81 -1.09
CA ILE A 166 15.22 -6.28 -1.20
C ILE A 166 14.55 -6.26 0.18
N LYS A 167 13.45 -5.52 0.30
CA LYS A 167 12.61 -5.55 1.50
C LYS A 167 11.54 -6.60 1.30
N PHE A 168 11.51 -7.68 2.09
CA PHE A 168 10.40 -8.65 2.05
C PHE A 168 9.14 -8.07 2.72
N PRO A 169 7.94 -8.45 2.26
CA PRO A 169 6.70 -7.94 2.82
C PRO A 169 6.52 -8.47 4.24
N LYS A 170 5.82 -7.70 5.08
CA LYS A 170 5.35 -8.12 6.40
C LYS A 170 3.85 -8.38 6.38
N GLU A 171 3.31 -8.86 7.50
CA GLU A 171 1.86 -9.04 7.69
C GLU A 171 1.06 -7.74 7.44
N GLU A 172 1.63 -6.58 7.80
CA GLU A 172 1.07 -5.26 7.49
C GLU A 172 0.95 -5.00 5.97
N ASP A 173 1.93 -5.44 5.17
CA ASP A 173 1.89 -5.29 3.70
C ASP A 173 0.82 -6.20 3.09
N LEU A 174 0.63 -7.42 3.64
CA LEU A 174 -0.42 -8.35 3.21
C LEU A 174 -1.82 -7.77 3.52
N SER A 175 -2.03 -7.26 4.73
CA SER A 175 -3.28 -6.59 5.10
C SER A 175 -3.55 -5.34 4.24
N GLY A 176 -2.49 -4.57 3.93
CA GLY A 176 -2.57 -3.44 3.01
C GLY A 176 -2.94 -3.82 1.58
N ALA A 177 -2.40 -4.94 1.07
CA ALA A 177 -2.74 -5.49 -0.23
C ALA A 177 -4.19 -6.00 -0.29
N ALA A 178 -4.65 -6.69 0.75
CA ALA A 178 -6.05 -7.10 0.86
C ALA A 178 -6.99 -5.88 0.88
N THR A 179 -6.69 -4.86 1.69
CA THR A 179 -7.47 -3.61 1.72
C THR A 179 -7.49 -2.92 0.34
N ALA A 180 -6.39 -2.96 -0.40
CA ALA A 180 -6.32 -2.44 -1.76
C ALA A 180 -7.19 -3.22 -2.74
N LEU A 181 -7.23 -4.56 -2.63
CA LEU A 181 -8.11 -5.43 -3.41
C LEU A 181 -9.58 -5.12 -3.14
N LEU A 182 -9.97 -4.98 -1.87
CA LEU A 182 -11.34 -4.62 -1.49
C LEU A 182 -11.74 -3.24 -2.05
N ARG A 183 -10.83 -2.25 -2.01
CA ARG A 183 -11.08 -0.94 -2.64
C ARG A 183 -11.35 -1.06 -4.13
N LEU A 184 -10.59 -1.90 -4.84
CA LEU A 184 -10.78 -2.15 -6.27
C LEU A 184 -12.13 -2.83 -6.53
N GLN A 185 -12.46 -3.82 -5.71
CA GLN A 185 -13.74 -4.53 -5.77
C GLN A 185 -14.92 -3.54 -5.69
N ASP A 186 -14.87 -2.68 -4.69
CA ASP A 186 -15.82 -1.61 -4.45
C ASP A 186 -15.91 -0.60 -5.61
N THR A 187 -14.77 0.01 -5.96
CA THR A 187 -14.72 1.10 -6.94
C THR A 187 -15.23 0.65 -8.30
N TYR A 188 -14.86 -0.57 -8.71
CA TYR A 188 -15.17 -1.11 -10.04
C TYR A 188 -16.34 -2.08 -10.05
N LYS A 189 -17.06 -2.25 -8.93
CA LYS A 189 -18.16 -3.22 -8.78
C LYS A 189 -17.78 -4.63 -9.26
N LEU A 190 -16.60 -5.09 -8.83
CA LEU A 190 -16.09 -6.40 -9.23
C LEU A 190 -16.78 -7.50 -8.42
N ASP A 191 -17.09 -8.60 -9.09
CA ASP A 191 -17.66 -9.77 -8.46
C ASP A 191 -16.59 -10.56 -7.69
N THR A 192 -16.94 -11.02 -6.48
CA THR A 192 -16.00 -11.76 -5.61
C THR A 192 -15.58 -13.09 -6.22
N HIS A 193 -16.52 -13.81 -6.85
CA HIS A 193 -16.25 -15.10 -7.45
C HIS A 193 -15.33 -14.95 -8.66
N ASP A 194 -15.55 -13.95 -9.51
CA ASP A 194 -14.64 -13.63 -10.61
C ASP A 194 -13.24 -13.28 -10.10
N LEU A 195 -13.12 -12.42 -9.08
CA LEU A 195 -11.84 -12.07 -8.48
C LEU A 195 -11.11 -13.30 -7.92
N ALA A 196 -11.80 -14.15 -7.17
CA ALA A 196 -11.25 -15.39 -6.62
C ALA A 196 -10.87 -16.41 -7.71
N ASN A 197 -11.39 -16.27 -8.93
CA ASN A 197 -11.00 -17.09 -10.08
C ASN A 197 -9.95 -16.42 -10.99
N GLY A 198 -9.35 -15.32 -10.53
CA GLY A 198 -8.32 -14.60 -11.29
C GLY A 198 -8.88 -13.84 -12.50
N LYS A 199 -10.17 -13.47 -12.45
CA LYS A 199 -10.85 -12.72 -13.51
C LYS A 199 -11.12 -11.28 -13.08
N ILE A 200 -10.91 -10.34 -13.99
CA ILE A 200 -11.27 -8.93 -13.80
C ILE A 200 -12.08 -8.47 -15.02
N LEU A 201 -13.33 -8.05 -14.78
CA LEU A 201 -14.29 -7.64 -15.82
C LEU A 201 -14.42 -8.68 -16.95
N GLY A 202 -14.48 -9.96 -16.59
CA GLY A 202 -14.64 -11.09 -17.51
C GLY A 202 -13.35 -11.68 -18.09
N ASP A 203 -12.22 -10.97 -18.01
CA ASP A 203 -10.95 -11.46 -18.57
C ASP A 203 -10.13 -12.20 -17.52
N LYS A 204 -9.58 -13.37 -17.89
CA LYS A 204 -8.62 -14.10 -17.05
C LYS A 204 -7.28 -13.37 -17.06
N VAL A 205 -6.94 -12.75 -15.94
CA VAL A 205 -5.77 -11.88 -15.77
C VAL A 205 -4.78 -12.41 -14.73
N GLY A 206 -5.18 -13.39 -13.92
CA GLY A 206 -4.34 -13.97 -12.88
C GLY A 206 -4.66 -15.44 -12.59
N GLU A 207 -3.92 -15.99 -11.64
CA GLU A 207 -4.17 -17.33 -11.10
C GLU A 207 -5.37 -17.31 -10.14
N PRO A 208 -6.14 -18.42 -10.09
CA PRO A 208 -7.24 -18.54 -9.14
C PRO A 208 -6.72 -18.65 -7.70
N MET A 209 -7.45 -18.05 -6.78
CA MET A 209 -7.26 -18.17 -5.33
C MET A 209 -7.81 -19.51 -4.83
N ASN A 210 -7.14 -20.09 -3.82
CA ASN A 210 -7.65 -21.22 -3.06
C ASN A 210 -8.57 -20.76 -1.91
N ALA A 211 -9.06 -21.70 -1.08
CA ALA A 211 -9.96 -21.37 0.03
C ALA A 211 -9.26 -20.53 1.11
N HIS A 212 -8.01 -20.86 1.44
CA HIS A 212 -7.20 -20.12 2.41
C HIS A 212 -6.92 -18.67 1.95
N ASP A 213 -6.62 -18.44 0.68
CA ASP A 213 -6.42 -17.10 0.11
C ASP A 213 -7.68 -16.24 0.27
N CYS A 214 -8.86 -16.80 -0.05
CA CYS A 214 -10.15 -16.11 0.11
C CYS A 214 -10.44 -15.82 1.58
N PHE A 215 -10.13 -16.77 2.47
CA PHE A 215 -10.24 -16.61 3.91
C PHE A 215 -9.34 -15.47 4.42
N GLU A 216 -8.09 -15.37 3.96
CA GLU A 216 -7.16 -14.32 4.37
C GLU A 216 -7.63 -12.92 3.94
N VAL A 217 -8.19 -12.78 2.74
CA VAL A 217 -8.83 -11.51 2.30
C VAL A 217 -10.02 -11.17 3.21
N GLY A 218 -10.90 -12.14 3.47
CA GLY A 218 -12.04 -11.96 4.37
C GLY A 218 -11.61 -11.63 5.80
N ARG A 219 -10.54 -12.23 6.30
CA ARG A 219 -9.99 -11.99 7.65
C ARG A 219 -9.40 -10.60 7.77
N SER A 220 -8.72 -10.11 6.72
CA SER A 220 -8.24 -8.73 6.66
C SER A 220 -9.42 -7.73 6.68
N ALA A 221 -10.48 -7.98 5.92
CA ALA A 221 -11.71 -7.19 5.96
C ALA A 221 -12.31 -7.15 7.38
N TYR A 222 -12.42 -8.31 8.01
CA TYR A 222 -12.97 -8.45 9.36
C TYR A 222 -12.19 -7.66 10.40
N ASN A 223 -10.85 -7.73 10.34
CA ASN A 223 -9.97 -7.00 11.27
C ASN A 223 -10.14 -5.49 11.14
N ASN A 224 -10.49 -5.01 9.93
CA ASN A 224 -10.83 -3.62 9.66
C ASN A 224 -12.31 -3.26 9.96
N LYS A 225 -13.08 -4.20 10.55
CA LYS A 225 -14.53 -4.09 10.82
C LYS A 225 -15.38 -3.91 9.56
N ASP A 226 -14.84 -4.29 8.41
CA ASP A 226 -15.55 -4.32 7.14
C ASP A 226 -16.30 -5.65 7.00
N TYR A 227 -17.43 -5.73 7.71
CA TYR A 227 -18.27 -6.93 7.67
C TYR A 227 -18.94 -7.12 6.30
N TYR A 228 -19.08 -6.07 5.51
CA TYR A 228 -19.66 -6.14 4.17
C TYR A 228 -18.82 -7.04 3.26
N HIS A 229 -17.53 -6.76 3.15
CA HIS A 229 -16.60 -7.59 2.39
C HIS A 229 -16.31 -8.92 3.07
N THR A 230 -16.27 -8.95 4.42
CA THR A 230 -16.06 -10.22 5.14
C THR A 230 -17.09 -11.26 4.75
N LEU A 231 -18.37 -10.89 4.67
CA LEU A 231 -19.43 -11.81 4.26
C LEU A 231 -19.18 -12.38 2.86
N MET A 232 -18.84 -11.53 1.90
CA MET A 232 -18.63 -11.95 0.51
C MET A 232 -17.44 -12.90 0.38
N TRP A 233 -16.30 -12.56 0.99
CA TRP A 233 -15.07 -13.34 0.87
C TRP A 233 -15.09 -14.63 1.70
N MET A 234 -15.73 -14.64 2.87
CA MET A 234 -15.90 -15.87 3.66
C MET A 234 -16.88 -16.84 3.00
N GLN A 235 -17.91 -16.34 2.30
CA GLN A 235 -18.79 -17.19 1.49
C GLN A 235 -18.04 -17.82 0.32
N GLU A 236 -17.25 -17.02 -0.41
CA GLU A 236 -16.41 -17.54 -1.50
C GLU A 236 -15.38 -18.55 -0.98
N ALA A 237 -14.79 -18.33 0.21
CA ALA A 237 -13.89 -19.29 0.84
C ALA A 237 -14.56 -20.65 1.10
N ILE A 238 -15.83 -20.69 1.54
CA ILE A 238 -16.59 -21.95 1.67
C ILE A 238 -16.77 -22.63 0.31
N ILE A 239 -17.16 -21.87 -0.72
CA ILE A 239 -17.35 -22.41 -2.08
C ILE A 239 -16.05 -23.03 -2.60
N LYS A 240 -14.92 -22.37 -2.37
CA LYS A 240 -13.59 -22.88 -2.74
C LYS A 240 -13.21 -24.11 -1.93
N LEU A 241 -13.49 -24.12 -0.63
CA LEU A 241 -13.19 -25.23 0.26
C LEU A 241 -13.90 -26.52 -0.18
N GLU A 242 -15.15 -26.42 -0.61
CA GLU A 242 -15.93 -27.56 -1.13
C GLU A 242 -15.34 -28.17 -2.42
N GLN A 243 -14.51 -27.40 -3.14
CA GLN A 243 -13.89 -27.81 -4.41
C GLN A 243 -12.42 -28.19 -4.24
N GLU A 244 -11.85 -28.04 -3.04
CA GLU A 244 -10.42 -28.17 -2.78
C GLU A 244 -10.08 -29.50 -2.07
N GLU A 245 -9.18 -30.29 -2.68
CA GLU A 245 -8.64 -31.51 -2.07
C GLU A 245 -7.10 -31.55 -2.18
N PRO A 246 -6.33 -31.53 -1.06
CA PRO A 246 -6.78 -31.39 0.33
C PRO A 246 -7.16 -29.95 0.69
N ALA A 247 -8.07 -29.78 1.65
CA ALA A 247 -8.47 -28.47 2.18
C ALA A 247 -7.28 -27.63 2.68
N SER A 248 -7.21 -26.37 2.25
CA SER A 248 -6.17 -25.41 2.66
C SER A 248 -6.47 -24.67 3.97
N VAL A 249 -7.73 -24.69 4.44
CA VAL A 249 -8.17 -24.03 5.68
C VAL A 249 -9.29 -24.86 6.33
N GLU A 250 -9.40 -24.83 7.65
CA GLU A 250 -10.48 -25.54 8.35
C GLU A 250 -11.82 -24.80 8.21
N GLU A 251 -12.88 -25.56 7.92
CA GLU A 251 -14.25 -24.99 7.83
C GLU A 251 -14.64 -24.24 9.12
N ALA A 252 -14.19 -24.73 10.28
CA ALA A 252 -14.44 -24.11 11.57
C ALA A 252 -13.90 -22.68 11.67
N GLU A 253 -12.74 -22.41 11.06
CA GLU A 253 -12.14 -21.07 11.05
C GLU A 253 -13.02 -20.13 10.23
N ILE A 254 -13.45 -20.52 9.02
CA ILE A 254 -14.29 -19.67 8.16
C ILE A 254 -15.63 -19.35 8.84
N LEU A 255 -16.29 -20.37 9.43
CA LEU A 255 -17.59 -20.22 10.07
C LEU A 255 -17.55 -19.25 11.25
N GLU A 256 -16.45 -19.19 12.00
CA GLU A 256 -16.31 -18.29 13.14
C GLU A 256 -16.44 -16.81 12.71
N TYR A 257 -15.71 -16.42 11.67
CA TYR A 257 -15.74 -15.05 11.14
C TYR A 257 -17.04 -14.75 10.40
N LEU A 258 -17.54 -15.71 9.61
CA LEU A 258 -18.77 -15.54 8.83
C LEU A 258 -19.99 -15.38 9.75
N ALA A 259 -20.13 -16.21 10.78
CA ALA A 259 -21.25 -16.12 11.72
C ALA A 259 -21.26 -14.79 12.48
N TYR A 260 -20.12 -14.35 12.98
CA TYR A 260 -20.02 -13.05 13.67
C TYR A 260 -20.35 -11.89 12.75
N SER A 261 -19.84 -11.90 11.52
CA SER A 261 -20.08 -10.83 10.54
C SER A 261 -21.55 -10.78 10.11
N LEU A 262 -22.22 -11.93 9.98
CA LEU A 262 -23.65 -12.00 9.71
C LEU A 262 -24.45 -11.35 10.85
N TYR A 263 -24.08 -11.64 12.10
CA TYR A 263 -24.69 -11.00 13.26
C TYR A 263 -24.51 -9.47 13.24
N GLN A 264 -23.31 -8.98 12.94
CA GLN A 264 -23.04 -7.54 12.85
C GLN A 264 -23.86 -6.84 11.75
N GLN A 265 -24.17 -7.56 10.66
CA GLN A 265 -25.03 -7.10 9.57
C GLN A 265 -26.54 -7.33 9.83
N GLY A 266 -26.92 -7.79 11.03
CA GLY A 266 -28.31 -7.99 11.43
C GLY A 266 -28.93 -9.33 11.02
N ASN A 267 -28.15 -10.25 10.44
CA ASN A 267 -28.61 -11.56 9.96
C ASN A 267 -28.58 -12.62 11.07
N VAL A 268 -29.28 -12.36 12.17
CA VAL A 268 -29.19 -13.13 13.43
C VAL A 268 -29.55 -14.61 13.25
N LEU A 269 -30.65 -14.91 12.54
CA LEU A 269 -31.09 -16.30 12.29
C LEU A 269 -30.04 -17.11 11.53
N ARG A 270 -29.39 -16.51 10.54
CA ARG A 270 -28.34 -17.17 9.75
C ARG A 270 -27.05 -17.30 10.56
N ALA A 271 -26.69 -16.29 11.35
CA ALA A 271 -25.58 -16.37 12.30
C ALA A 271 -25.77 -17.52 13.30
N LEU A 272 -26.98 -17.69 13.86
CA LEU A 272 -27.31 -18.80 14.73
C LEU A 272 -27.16 -20.15 14.03
N SER A 273 -27.71 -20.29 12.82
CA SER A 273 -27.59 -21.52 12.03
C SER A 273 -26.13 -21.92 11.77
N LEU A 274 -25.28 -20.98 11.33
CA LEU A 274 -23.86 -21.24 11.14
C LEU A 274 -23.12 -21.54 12.44
N THR A 275 -23.50 -20.89 13.54
CA THR A 275 -22.87 -21.15 14.85
C THR A 275 -23.26 -22.54 15.38
N LYS A 276 -24.48 -23.02 15.13
CA LYS A 276 -24.89 -24.40 15.45
C LYS A 276 -24.04 -25.40 14.66
N ARG A 277 -23.84 -25.19 13.35
CA ARG A 277 -22.91 -26.00 12.52
C ARG A 277 -21.48 -25.96 13.07
N LEU A 278 -20.99 -24.79 13.49
CA LEU A 278 -19.67 -24.66 14.11
C LEU A 278 -19.52 -25.50 15.39
N VAL A 279 -20.56 -25.58 16.23
CA VAL A 279 -20.57 -26.44 17.42
C VAL A 279 -20.56 -27.93 17.05
N GLU A 280 -21.23 -28.31 15.97
CA GLU A 280 -21.25 -29.71 15.49
C GLU A 280 -19.87 -30.17 15.01
N ILE A 281 -19.18 -29.34 14.21
CA ILE A 281 -17.86 -29.68 13.67
C ILE A 281 -16.73 -29.44 14.69
N SER A 282 -16.88 -28.49 15.61
CA SER A 282 -15.91 -28.16 16.65
C SER A 282 -16.57 -28.04 18.03
N PRO A 283 -16.89 -29.15 18.69
CA PRO A 283 -17.62 -29.15 19.97
C PRO A 283 -16.88 -28.46 21.13
N ASN A 284 -15.56 -28.34 21.02
CA ASN A 284 -14.68 -27.71 22.01
C ASN A 284 -14.36 -26.25 21.70
N HIS A 285 -15.01 -25.66 20.67
CA HIS A 285 -14.78 -24.27 20.29
C HIS A 285 -15.08 -23.31 21.45
N PRO A 286 -14.16 -22.40 21.82
CA PRO A 286 -14.22 -21.63 23.07
C PRO A 286 -15.43 -20.68 23.15
N ARG A 287 -15.92 -20.20 22.00
CA ARG A 287 -16.97 -19.17 21.91
C ARG A 287 -18.31 -19.66 21.37
N ALA A 288 -18.33 -20.78 20.63
CA ALA A 288 -19.48 -21.12 19.77
C ALA A 288 -20.74 -21.43 20.59
N LYS A 289 -20.64 -22.25 21.64
CA LYS A 289 -21.77 -22.57 22.53
C LYS A 289 -22.34 -21.33 23.24
N GLY A 290 -21.47 -20.40 23.63
CA GLY A 290 -21.87 -19.12 24.21
C GLY A 290 -22.63 -18.24 23.20
N ASN A 291 -22.13 -18.16 21.97
CA ASN A 291 -22.76 -17.41 20.89
C ASN A 291 -24.13 -17.99 20.48
N VAL A 292 -24.30 -19.32 20.45
CA VAL A 292 -25.60 -19.97 20.21
C VAL A 292 -26.63 -19.46 21.21
N LYS A 293 -26.31 -19.56 22.50
CA LYS A 293 -27.19 -19.07 23.57
C LYS A 293 -27.49 -17.58 23.43
N TRP A 294 -26.47 -16.77 23.13
CA TRP A 294 -26.63 -15.32 22.92
C TRP A 294 -27.61 -14.99 21.78
N TYR A 295 -27.49 -15.67 20.64
CA TYR A 295 -28.39 -15.45 19.50
C TYR A 295 -29.80 -15.98 19.76
N GLU A 296 -29.96 -17.12 20.44
CA GLU A 296 -31.26 -17.66 20.86
C GLU A 296 -31.98 -16.70 21.82
N ASP A 297 -31.27 -16.16 22.81
CA ASP A 297 -31.80 -15.17 23.76
C ASP A 297 -32.26 -13.90 23.01
N MET A 298 -31.51 -13.43 22.01
CA MET A 298 -31.86 -12.24 21.22
C MET A 298 -33.08 -12.44 20.29
N LEU A 299 -33.41 -13.68 19.97
CA LEU A 299 -34.58 -14.03 19.15
C LEU A 299 -35.83 -14.28 20.02
N ASP A 300 -35.78 -14.02 21.33
CA ASP A 300 -36.85 -14.24 22.30
C ASP A 300 -37.44 -15.67 22.26
N GLY A 301 -36.61 -16.67 21.92
CA GLY A 301 -37.07 -18.05 21.76
C GLY A 301 -38.06 -18.28 20.61
N LYS A 302 -38.21 -17.33 19.67
CA LYS A 302 -38.90 -17.55 18.39
C LYS A 302 -38.00 -18.34 17.45
N GLU A 303 -37.63 -19.55 17.87
CA GLU A 303 -37.08 -20.53 16.94
C GLU A 303 -38.18 -20.94 15.96
N GLY A 304 -37.93 -20.75 14.66
CA GLY A 304 -38.30 -21.80 13.70
C GLY A 304 -39.75 -21.95 13.27
N GLU A 305 -40.45 -20.87 12.92
CA GLU A 305 -41.59 -20.98 11.99
C GLU A 305 -41.43 -19.97 10.83
N GLY A 306 -40.43 -20.20 9.98
CA GLY A 306 -40.24 -19.41 8.76
C GLY A 306 -38.95 -19.74 8.02
N GLU A 307 -38.94 -19.50 6.71
CA GLU A 307 -37.74 -19.54 5.89
C GLU A 307 -36.69 -18.56 6.43
N ILE A 308 -35.41 -18.96 6.43
CA ILE A 308 -34.30 -18.06 6.78
C ILE A 308 -34.34 -16.89 5.78
N PRO A 309 -34.46 -15.63 6.25
CA PRO A 309 -34.51 -14.48 5.35
C PRO A 309 -33.29 -14.40 4.43
N GLU A 310 -33.45 -13.68 3.31
CA GLU A 310 -32.33 -13.31 2.45
C GLU A 310 -31.27 -12.53 3.25
N VAL A 311 -30.01 -12.69 2.86
CA VAL A 311 -28.90 -12.01 3.53
C VAL A 311 -29.00 -10.52 3.25
N VAL A 312 -29.13 -9.75 4.32
CA VAL A 312 -28.94 -8.31 4.30
C VAL A 312 -27.45 -8.05 4.40
N ASN A 313 -26.82 -7.65 3.30
CA ASN A 313 -25.42 -7.23 3.30
C ASN A 313 -25.31 -5.79 2.80
N LYS A 314 -25.41 -4.82 3.72
CA LYS A 314 -25.31 -3.41 3.37
C LYS A 314 -23.87 -2.94 3.53
N ARG A 315 -23.38 -2.25 2.49
CA ARG A 315 -22.13 -1.49 2.56
C ARG A 315 -22.34 -0.32 3.52
N THR A 316 -21.37 -0.06 4.39
CA THR A 316 -21.43 1.08 5.32
C THR A 316 -21.09 2.36 4.58
N ASP A 317 -21.98 3.36 4.64
CA ASP A 317 -21.81 4.65 3.93
C ASP A 317 -20.78 5.60 4.58
N ASN A 318 -20.05 5.16 5.61
CA ASN A 318 -19.52 6.05 6.64
C ASN A 318 -17.99 6.23 6.60
N ASP A 319 -17.42 6.41 5.41
CA ASP A 319 -15.98 6.65 5.22
C ASP A 319 -15.62 8.15 5.09
N GLY A 320 -16.61 9.03 5.29
CA GLY A 320 -16.39 10.48 5.32
C GLY A 320 -16.19 11.13 3.93
N ILE A 321 -16.52 10.44 2.84
CA ILE A 321 -16.54 11.00 1.48
C ILE A 321 -18.00 11.12 1.02
N PRO A 322 -18.63 12.31 1.14
CA PRO A 322 -20.04 12.51 0.74
C PRO A 322 -20.31 12.24 -0.75
N GLU A 323 -19.27 12.21 -1.58
CA GLU A 323 -19.31 12.09 -3.03
C GLU A 323 -18.83 10.71 -3.51
N ARG A 324 -18.81 9.69 -2.65
CA ARG A 324 -18.22 8.37 -2.95
C ARG A 324 -18.85 7.70 -4.17
N ASP A 325 -20.18 7.64 -4.24
CA ASP A 325 -20.88 6.98 -5.35
C ASP A 325 -20.59 7.65 -6.70
N ALA A 326 -20.62 8.99 -6.72
CA ALA A 326 -20.28 9.77 -7.90
C ALA A 326 -18.82 9.56 -8.31
N TYR A 327 -17.89 9.57 -7.35
CA TYR A 327 -16.47 9.28 -7.60
C TYR A 327 -16.27 7.89 -8.21
N GLU A 328 -16.86 6.84 -7.61
CA GLU A 328 -16.70 5.46 -8.08
C GLU A 328 -17.35 5.28 -9.46
N ALA A 329 -18.50 5.91 -9.72
CA ALA A 329 -19.13 5.95 -11.04
C ALA A 329 -18.21 6.55 -12.11
N LEU A 330 -17.60 7.70 -11.83
CA LEU A 330 -16.64 8.32 -12.74
C LEU A 330 -15.42 7.43 -12.98
N CYS A 331 -14.94 6.72 -11.97
CA CYS A 331 -13.84 5.76 -12.12
C CYS A 331 -14.21 4.57 -13.03
N ARG A 332 -15.48 4.16 -13.06
CA ARG A 332 -16.01 3.15 -13.99
C ARG A 332 -16.29 3.69 -15.39
N GLY A 333 -16.16 5.01 -15.61
CA GLY A 333 -16.56 5.66 -16.86
C GLY A 333 -18.08 5.84 -16.99
N GLU A 334 -18.84 5.63 -15.90
CA GLU A 334 -20.27 5.93 -15.80
C GLU A 334 -20.43 7.45 -15.67
N THR A 335 -20.19 8.16 -16.77
CA THR A 335 -20.40 9.61 -16.88
C THR A 335 -21.79 9.89 -17.46
N GLU A 336 -22.43 10.96 -17.00
CA GLU A 336 -23.64 11.44 -17.67
C GLU A 336 -23.31 11.77 -19.14
N PRO A 337 -24.18 11.41 -20.10
CA PRO A 337 -23.94 11.73 -21.50
C PRO A 337 -23.76 13.24 -21.67
N ALA A 338 -22.58 13.65 -22.13
CA ALA A 338 -22.32 15.06 -22.41
C ALA A 338 -23.32 15.58 -23.46
N ASP A 339 -23.76 16.84 -23.30
CA ASP A 339 -24.68 17.47 -24.23
C ASP A 339 -24.06 17.44 -25.64
N PRO A 340 -24.74 16.85 -26.65
CA PRO A 340 -24.25 16.85 -28.03
C PRO A 340 -23.94 18.26 -28.57
N ALA A 341 -24.61 19.29 -28.06
CA ALA A 341 -24.29 20.68 -28.40
C ALA A 341 -22.91 21.10 -27.85
N GLU A 342 -22.60 20.73 -26.61
CA GLU A 342 -21.30 21.00 -25.97
C GLU A 342 -20.18 20.22 -26.66
N LEU A 343 -20.38 18.92 -26.93
CA LEU A 343 -19.38 18.08 -27.60
C LEU A 343 -18.98 18.61 -28.98
N LYS A 344 -19.91 19.20 -29.73
CA LYS A 344 -19.63 19.83 -31.05
C LYS A 344 -18.74 21.07 -30.95
N THR A 345 -18.65 21.69 -29.78
CA THR A 345 -17.77 22.84 -29.54
C THR A 345 -16.35 22.45 -29.18
N LEU A 346 -16.09 21.17 -28.89
CA LEU A 346 -14.75 20.69 -28.59
C LEU A 346 -13.95 20.53 -29.87
N TYR A 347 -12.67 20.93 -29.85
CA TYR A 347 -11.81 20.86 -31.02
C TYR A 347 -10.35 20.64 -30.63
N CYS A 348 -9.58 20.17 -31.61
CA CYS A 348 -8.12 20.10 -31.53
C CYS A 348 -7.50 21.25 -32.34
N TYR A 349 -6.37 21.79 -31.88
CA TYR A 349 -5.64 22.82 -32.60
C TYR A 349 -4.12 22.69 -32.39
N LEU A 350 -3.36 23.34 -33.28
CA LEU A 350 -1.92 23.51 -33.15
C LEU A 350 -1.65 24.87 -32.50
N LYS A 351 -1.07 24.86 -31.30
CA LYS A 351 -0.65 26.07 -30.60
C LYS A 351 0.67 26.56 -31.20
N CYS A 352 0.61 27.73 -31.85
CA CYS A 352 1.70 28.39 -32.58
C CYS A 352 1.89 29.87 -32.17
N ASP A 353 1.45 30.23 -30.97
CA ASP A 353 1.36 31.61 -30.48
C ASP A 353 2.69 32.20 -29.97
N ARG A 354 3.77 31.42 -29.99
CA ARG A 354 5.13 31.85 -29.66
C ARG A 354 6.08 31.64 -30.85
N PRO A 355 7.13 32.47 -31.02
CA PRO A 355 8.04 32.36 -32.16
C PRO A 355 8.62 30.95 -32.38
N PHE A 356 9.04 30.28 -31.31
CA PHE A 356 9.54 28.90 -31.37
C PHE A 356 8.45 27.89 -31.78
N LEU A 357 7.22 28.08 -31.31
CA LEU A 357 6.10 27.17 -31.59
C LEU A 357 5.59 27.24 -33.02
N LYS A 358 6.00 28.25 -33.81
CA LYS A 358 5.78 28.25 -35.26
C LYS A 358 6.60 27.16 -35.98
N LEU A 359 7.72 26.74 -35.40
CA LEU A 359 8.61 25.69 -35.92
C LEU A 359 8.31 24.33 -35.28
N ALA A 360 7.93 24.33 -34.00
CA ALA A 360 7.55 23.14 -33.25
C ALA A 360 6.18 23.35 -32.58
N PRO A 361 5.07 23.27 -33.34
CA PRO A 361 3.73 23.44 -32.80
C PRO A 361 3.40 22.41 -31.72
N ILE A 362 2.62 22.83 -30.73
CA ILE A 362 2.09 21.94 -29.70
C ILE A 362 0.66 21.53 -30.07
N LYS A 363 0.38 20.23 -30.04
CA LYS A 363 -0.96 19.69 -30.27
C LYS A 363 -1.79 19.86 -28.99
N VAL A 364 -2.94 20.50 -29.11
CA VAL A 364 -3.87 20.73 -28.00
C VAL A 364 -5.24 20.17 -28.35
N GLU A 365 -5.82 19.42 -27.42
CA GLU A 365 -7.18 18.89 -27.48
C GLU A 365 -8.00 19.54 -26.35
N ILE A 366 -9.06 20.27 -26.68
CA ILE A 366 -9.97 20.85 -25.68
C ILE A 366 -10.87 19.74 -25.15
N LEU A 367 -10.82 19.48 -23.84
CA LEU A 367 -11.71 18.52 -23.17
C LEU A 367 -12.97 19.20 -22.63
N ARG A 368 -12.86 20.46 -22.22
CA ARG A 368 -13.95 21.26 -21.66
C ARG A 368 -13.58 22.73 -21.72
N HIS A 369 -14.56 23.61 -21.95
CA HIS A 369 -14.37 25.07 -22.01
C HIS A 369 -14.48 25.78 -20.66
N ASP A 370 -15.38 25.35 -19.77
CA ASP A 370 -15.58 26.00 -18.46
C ASP A 370 -15.73 24.98 -17.29
N PRO A 371 -14.80 24.96 -16.32
CA PRO A 371 -13.48 25.58 -16.39
C PRO A 371 -12.63 24.87 -17.45
N LEU A 372 -11.77 25.63 -18.15
CA LEU A 372 -10.95 25.11 -19.24
C LEU A 372 -10.11 23.92 -18.78
N ALA A 373 -10.24 22.80 -19.49
CA ALA A 373 -9.35 21.65 -19.37
C ALA A 373 -8.93 21.18 -20.76
N VAL A 374 -7.64 20.90 -20.92
CA VAL A 374 -7.06 20.48 -22.20
C VAL A 374 -6.07 19.33 -22.02
N LEU A 375 -5.90 18.54 -23.07
CA LEU A 375 -4.76 17.64 -23.23
C LEU A 375 -3.74 18.25 -24.17
N PHE A 376 -2.49 18.34 -23.70
CA PHE A 376 -1.34 18.54 -24.55
C PHE A 376 -0.86 17.17 -25.04
N LYS A 377 -0.96 16.92 -26.34
CA LYS A 377 -0.68 15.61 -26.93
C LYS A 377 0.80 15.43 -27.24
N ASP A 378 1.35 14.25 -26.97
CA ASP A 378 2.75 13.88 -27.25
C ASP A 378 3.77 14.89 -26.69
N ILE A 379 3.49 15.46 -25.52
CA ILE A 379 4.22 16.62 -24.99
C ILE A 379 5.50 16.24 -24.21
N ILE A 380 5.60 14.98 -23.78
CA ILE A 380 6.80 14.43 -23.14
C ILE A 380 7.23 13.16 -23.87
N SER A 381 8.53 13.00 -24.10
CA SER A 381 9.05 11.83 -24.83
C SER A 381 9.33 10.63 -23.92
N GLU A 382 9.36 9.43 -24.49
CA GLU A 382 9.77 8.19 -23.79
C GLU A 382 11.14 8.33 -23.11
N HIS A 383 12.10 8.96 -23.80
CA HIS A 383 13.44 9.19 -23.26
C HIS A 383 13.42 10.10 -22.02
N GLU A 384 12.63 11.17 -22.07
CA GLU A 384 12.47 12.07 -20.92
C GLU A 384 11.76 11.38 -19.76
N ILE A 385 10.74 10.58 -20.04
CA ILE A 385 10.04 9.76 -19.03
C ILE A 385 11.01 8.80 -18.34
N ALA A 386 11.86 8.10 -19.09
CA ALA A 386 12.82 7.17 -18.52
C ALA A 386 13.75 7.88 -17.53
N ILE A 387 14.32 9.02 -17.92
CA ILE A 387 15.20 9.82 -17.05
C ILE A 387 14.47 10.31 -15.81
N VAL A 388 13.23 10.82 -15.96
CA VAL A 388 12.42 11.27 -14.81
C VAL A 388 12.18 10.11 -13.83
N LYS A 389 11.84 8.92 -14.34
CA LYS A 389 11.64 7.72 -13.51
C LYS A 389 12.93 7.28 -12.82
N ASP A 390 14.06 7.30 -13.51
CA ASP A 390 15.37 6.91 -12.95
C ASP A 390 15.79 7.84 -11.81
N LEU A 391 15.58 9.16 -11.96
CA LEU A 391 15.86 10.14 -10.92
C LEU A 391 14.90 10.02 -9.73
N ALA A 392 13.63 9.71 -9.98
CA ALA A 392 12.59 9.64 -8.96
C ALA A 392 12.61 8.34 -8.14
N THR A 393 12.85 7.19 -8.77
CA THR A 393 12.78 5.85 -8.16
C THR A 393 13.52 5.73 -6.83
N PRO A 394 14.80 6.16 -6.67
CA PRO A 394 15.52 6.04 -5.41
C PRO A 394 14.98 6.96 -4.29
N ARG A 395 14.12 7.92 -4.62
CA ARG A 395 13.58 8.94 -3.70
C ARG A 395 12.10 8.78 -3.39
N LEU A 396 11.44 7.79 -4.01
CA LEU A 396 10.01 7.52 -3.79
C LEU A 396 9.73 7.24 -2.32
N ARG A 397 8.92 8.09 -1.68
CA ARG A 397 8.47 7.93 -0.30
C ARG A 397 6.96 8.07 -0.21
N ARG A 398 6.35 7.33 0.72
CA ARG A 398 4.92 7.46 1.00
C ARG A 398 4.64 8.82 1.63
N ALA A 399 3.49 9.41 1.30
CA ALA A 399 3.04 10.63 1.96
C ALA A 399 2.66 10.32 3.41
N THR A 400 3.32 10.98 4.36
CA THR A 400 3.00 10.92 5.79
C THR A 400 2.26 12.18 6.21
N VAL A 401 1.21 12.02 7.01
CA VAL A 401 0.49 13.10 7.68
C VAL A 401 0.75 13.03 9.17
N GLN A 402 0.79 14.18 9.83
CA GLN A 402 0.83 14.20 11.29
C GLN A 402 -0.59 14.00 11.82
N ASN A 403 -0.82 12.93 12.57
CA ASN A 403 -2.11 12.67 13.20
C ASN A 403 -2.39 13.79 14.21
N SER A 404 -3.55 14.45 14.06
CA SER A 404 -3.94 15.61 14.87
C SER A 404 -4.27 15.27 16.32
N VAL A 405 -4.52 13.99 16.64
CA VAL A 405 -4.86 13.47 17.97
C VAL A 405 -3.62 12.93 18.68
N THR A 406 -2.82 12.10 18.01
CA THR A 406 -1.65 11.42 18.62
C THR A 406 -0.36 12.22 18.44
N GLY A 407 -0.29 13.12 17.46
CA GLY A 407 0.91 13.88 17.10
C GLY A 407 1.96 13.06 16.33
N GLU A 408 1.71 11.76 16.11
CA GLU A 408 2.60 10.85 15.38
C GLU A 408 2.47 11.02 13.86
N LEU A 409 3.51 10.66 13.12
CA LEU A 409 3.46 10.60 11.65
C LEU A 409 2.76 9.30 11.24
N GLU A 410 1.56 9.43 10.69
CA GLU A 410 0.78 8.32 10.12
C GLU A 410 0.80 8.38 8.59
N THR A 411 0.66 7.22 7.95
CA THR A 411 0.53 7.17 6.50
C THR A 411 -0.87 7.64 6.09
N ALA A 412 -0.95 8.52 5.07
CA ALA A 412 -2.24 9.01 4.62
C ALA A 412 -3.05 7.87 3.98
N SER A 413 -4.21 7.53 4.56
CA SER A 413 -5.17 6.59 3.96
C SER A 413 -5.79 7.13 2.66
N TYR A 414 -5.97 8.46 2.59
CA TYR A 414 -6.58 9.17 1.46
C TYR A 414 -5.67 9.33 0.23
N ARG A 415 -4.37 8.99 0.34
CA ARG A 415 -3.41 9.04 -0.77
C ARG A 415 -2.44 7.87 -0.69
N ILE A 416 -2.70 6.85 -1.51
CA ILE A 416 -1.86 5.66 -1.59
C ILE A 416 -1.00 5.75 -2.85
N SER A 417 0.11 6.47 -2.72
CA SER A 417 1.15 6.62 -3.74
C SER A 417 2.49 6.90 -3.08
N LYS A 418 3.59 6.57 -3.75
CA LYS A 418 4.90 7.13 -3.39
C LYS A 418 5.21 8.29 -4.30
N SER A 419 5.79 9.35 -3.74
CA SER A 419 6.15 10.55 -4.48
C SER A 419 7.63 10.91 -4.29
N ALA A 420 8.21 11.54 -5.30
CA ALA A 420 9.50 12.17 -5.28
C ALA A 420 9.37 13.58 -5.89
N TRP A 421 10.29 14.47 -5.55
CA TRP A 421 10.34 15.82 -6.09
C TRP A 421 11.70 16.02 -6.75
N LEU A 422 11.68 16.56 -7.97
CA LEU A 422 12.86 16.78 -8.80
C LEU A 422 12.99 18.28 -9.08
N LYS A 423 14.14 18.86 -8.72
CA LYS A 423 14.44 20.26 -9.01
C LYS A 423 14.97 20.44 -10.42
N GLU A 424 14.85 21.65 -10.93
CA GLU A 424 15.28 22.03 -12.28
C GLU A 424 16.78 21.80 -12.50
N GLU A 425 17.58 22.21 -11.53
CA GLU A 425 19.04 22.15 -11.55
C GLU A 425 19.62 20.73 -11.49
N GLU A 426 18.79 19.74 -11.16
CA GLU A 426 19.27 18.36 -11.01
C GLU A 426 19.57 17.68 -12.34
N HIS A 427 18.86 18.03 -13.41
CA HIS A 427 19.08 17.41 -14.70
C HIS A 427 18.58 18.28 -15.86
N PRO A 428 19.32 18.40 -16.98
CA PRO A 428 18.91 19.19 -18.14
C PRO A 428 17.55 18.83 -18.74
N VAL A 429 17.10 17.58 -18.57
CA VAL A 429 15.74 17.16 -18.98
C VAL A 429 14.67 17.89 -18.18
N ILE A 430 14.84 18.03 -16.86
CA ILE A 430 13.86 18.70 -16.00
C ILE A 430 13.75 20.18 -16.38
N ALA A 431 14.88 20.84 -16.61
CA ALA A 431 14.91 22.20 -17.14
C ALA A 431 14.21 22.34 -18.50
N ARG A 432 14.40 21.39 -19.41
CA ARG A 432 13.68 21.38 -20.70
C ARG A 432 12.17 21.18 -20.52
N ILE A 433 11.76 20.32 -19.58
CA ILE A 433 10.35 20.12 -19.25
C ILE A 433 9.74 21.43 -18.71
N ASN A 434 10.38 22.11 -17.75
CA ASN A 434 9.90 23.39 -17.24
C ASN A 434 9.78 24.43 -18.36
N LYS A 435 10.79 24.57 -19.22
CA LYS A 435 10.73 25.46 -20.38
C LYS A 435 9.58 25.11 -21.33
N ARG A 436 9.27 23.83 -21.50
CA ARG A 436 8.13 23.37 -22.32
C ARG A 436 6.80 23.72 -21.67
N ILE A 437 6.68 23.59 -20.35
CA ILE A 437 5.49 23.98 -19.59
C ILE A 437 5.23 25.48 -19.78
N ASP A 438 6.25 26.32 -19.69
CA ASP A 438 6.16 27.76 -19.99
C ASP A 438 5.59 28.01 -21.40
N MET A 439 6.12 27.33 -22.42
CA MET A 439 5.67 27.48 -23.81
C MET A 439 4.24 26.94 -24.03
N MET A 440 3.85 25.85 -23.40
CA MET A 440 2.56 25.20 -23.65
C MET A 440 1.41 25.86 -22.89
N THR A 441 1.68 26.40 -21.68
CA THR A 441 0.65 27.00 -20.81
C THR A 441 0.57 28.52 -20.91
N ASN A 442 1.60 29.15 -21.49
CA ASN A 442 1.89 30.58 -21.41
C ASN A 442 2.21 31.13 -20.00
N LEU A 443 2.30 30.28 -18.98
CA LEU A 443 2.56 30.69 -17.60
C LEU A 443 4.04 30.61 -17.25
N GLU A 444 4.54 31.62 -16.53
CA GLU A 444 5.91 31.70 -16.05
C GLU A 444 6.20 30.55 -15.06
N GLN A 445 7.43 30.02 -15.07
CA GLN A 445 7.81 28.87 -14.24
C GLN A 445 8.71 29.25 -13.07
N SER A 446 9.21 30.48 -13.00
CA SER A 446 10.12 30.94 -11.93
C SER A 446 9.58 30.76 -10.50
N THR A 447 8.26 30.74 -10.32
CA THR A 447 7.58 30.54 -9.03
C THR A 447 6.87 29.20 -8.92
N SER A 448 6.98 28.34 -9.95
CA SER A 448 6.35 27.02 -9.96
C SER A 448 7.05 26.05 -9.01
N GLU A 449 6.31 25.06 -8.50
CA GLU A 449 6.88 24.05 -7.61
C GLU A 449 7.84 23.09 -8.34
N GLU A 450 8.61 22.32 -7.57
CA GLU A 450 9.42 21.22 -8.08
C GLU A 450 8.57 20.20 -8.83
N LEU A 451 9.16 19.48 -9.78
CA LEU A 451 8.45 18.48 -10.56
C LEU A 451 8.15 17.28 -9.64
N GLN A 452 6.90 17.12 -9.24
CA GLN A 452 6.48 15.97 -8.44
C GLN A 452 6.35 14.77 -9.36
N VAL A 453 6.88 13.62 -8.95
CA VAL A 453 6.72 12.33 -9.62
C VAL A 453 6.00 11.40 -8.68
N ALA A 454 4.88 10.83 -9.11
CA ALA A 454 4.11 9.88 -8.32
C ALA A 454 4.02 8.52 -9.02
N ASN A 455 4.21 7.45 -8.23
CA ASN A 455 3.97 6.07 -8.63
C ASN A 455 2.84 5.48 -7.77
N TYR A 456 1.81 4.98 -8.44
CA TYR A 456 0.69 4.32 -7.79
C TYR A 456 0.88 2.80 -7.86
N GLY A 457 0.86 2.15 -6.70
CA GLY A 457 0.88 0.71 -6.54
C GLY A 457 -0.50 0.06 -6.65
N LEU A 458 -0.64 -1.15 -6.09
CA LEU A 458 -1.91 -1.89 -6.05
C LEU A 458 -2.97 -1.08 -5.31
N GLY A 459 -4.10 -0.80 -5.97
CA GLY A 459 -5.18 0.03 -5.43
C GLY A 459 -4.75 1.46 -5.07
N GLY A 460 -3.62 1.92 -5.61
CA GLY A 460 -3.08 3.25 -5.39
C GLY A 460 -3.99 4.31 -5.99
N HIS A 461 -4.37 5.30 -5.18
CA HIS A 461 -5.34 6.32 -5.52
C HIS A 461 -5.01 7.64 -4.80
N TYR A 462 -5.75 8.68 -5.13
CA TYR A 462 -5.77 9.93 -4.39
C TYR A 462 -7.21 10.41 -4.29
N ASP A 463 -7.74 10.47 -3.07
CA ASP A 463 -9.09 10.93 -2.77
C ASP A 463 -9.38 12.32 -3.34
N PRO A 464 -10.67 12.64 -3.54
CA PRO A 464 -11.07 13.96 -4.03
C PRO A 464 -10.46 15.10 -3.21
N HIS A 465 -9.72 15.98 -3.88
CA HIS A 465 -9.00 17.10 -3.28
C HIS A 465 -9.01 18.34 -4.19
N TYR A 466 -8.50 19.43 -3.65
CA TYR A 466 -8.18 20.65 -4.38
C TYR A 466 -6.68 20.83 -4.38
N ASP A 467 -6.14 21.30 -5.50
CA ASP A 467 -4.73 21.66 -5.56
C ASP A 467 -4.46 23.00 -4.91
N PHE A 468 -5.42 23.93 -4.93
CA PHE A 468 -5.31 25.23 -4.27
C PHE A 468 -5.63 25.16 -2.77
N ALA A 469 -5.05 26.07 -1.99
CA ALA A 469 -5.40 26.22 -0.58
C ALA A 469 -6.74 26.97 -0.43
N ARG A 470 -7.65 26.43 0.39
CA ARG A 470 -8.98 26.99 0.70
C ARG A 470 -9.00 27.93 1.92
N ARG A 471 -7.81 28.29 2.42
CA ARG A 471 -7.63 28.96 3.70
C ARG A 471 -7.50 30.47 3.54
N SER A 472 -7.48 31.20 4.66
CA SER A 472 -7.29 32.66 4.63
C SER A 472 -5.98 33.07 3.94
N ARG A 473 -5.88 34.31 3.48
CA ARG A 473 -4.68 34.85 2.81
C ARG A 473 -3.41 34.70 3.67
N GLU A 474 -3.53 34.82 4.99
CA GLU A 474 -2.43 34.62 5.93
C GLU A 474 -1.97 33.16 5.94
N GLU A 475 -2.91 32.20 5.93
CA GLU A 475 -2.61 30.78 5.88
C GLU A 475 -2.02 30.34 4.53
N ILE A 476 -2.50 30.94 3.43
CA ILE A 476 -1.91 30.75 2.09
C ILE A 476 -0.44 31.22 2.11
N ARG A 477 -0.18 32.39 2.70
CA ARG A 477 1.18 32.93 2.85
C ARG A 477 2.05 32.03 3.76
N LEU A 478 1.48 31.44 4.81
CA LEU A 478 2.19 30.47 5.64
C LEU A 478 2.54 29.20 4.87
N GLN A 479 1.65 28.74 3.99
CA GLN A 479 1.84 27.48 3.24
C GLN A 479 2.77 27.64 2.04
N TYR A 480 2.61 28.69 1.23
CA TYR A 480 3.31 28.86 -0.04
C TYR A 480 4.30 30.06 -0.04
N GLY A 481 4.43 30.76 1.09
CA GLY A 481 5.24 31.96 1.18
C GLY A 481 4.69 33.09 0.30
N ASP A 482 5.59 33.84 -0.32
CA ASP A 482 5.23 34.98 -1.18
C ASP A 482 4.90 34.57 -2.63
N THR A 483 4.77 33.27 -2.94
CA THR A 483 4.48 32.81 -4.31
C THR A 483 2.99 32.89 -4.69
N GLY A 484 2.11 32.97 -3.70
CA GLY A 484 0.65 32.94 -3.91
C GLY A 484 0.10 31.53 -3.98
N ASN A 485 -1.19 31.40 -4.26
CA ASN A 485 -1.87 30.10 -4.34
C ASN A 485 -1.50 29.36 -5.64
N ARG A 486 -1.82 28.06 -5.71
CA ARG A 486 -1.59 27.24 -6.90
C ARG A 486 -2.66 27.58 -7.94
N MET A 487 -2.27 28.32 -8.97
CA MET A 487 -3.18 28.84 -10.00
C MET A 487 -3.61 27.78 -11.02
N ALA A 488 -2.72 26.85 -11.35
CA ALA A 488 -2.92 25.87 -12.40
C ALA A 488 -2.11 24.60 -12.13
N THR A 489 -2.56 23.51 -12.74
CA THR A 489 -1.92 22.20 -12.62
C THR A 489 -1.64 21.63 -14.01
N VAL A 490 -0.43 21.08 -14.17
CA VAL A 490 -0.05 20.25 -15.31
C VAL A 490 0.26 18.85 -14.81
N LEU A 491 -0.48 17.86 -15.31
CA LEU A 491 -0.33 16.45 -14.97
C LEU A 491 0.12 15.66 -16.19
N PHE A 492 1.41 15.29 -16.25
CA PHE A 492 1.96 14.41 -17.27
C PHE A 492 1.60 12.95 -17.01
N TYR A 493 1.11 12.26 -18.02
CA TYR A 493 0.88 10.83 -18.00
C TYR A 493 2.11 10.09 -18.55
N MET A 494 2.95 9.57 -17.64
CA MET A 494 4.20 8.88 -17.97
C MET A 494 4.04 7.36 -18.15
N SER A 495 2.83 6.88 -17.94
CA SER A 495 2.36 5.54 -18.34
C SER A 495 0.85 5.59 -18.55
N GLN A 496 0.35 4.55 -19.20
CA GLN A 496 -1.06 4.34 -19.46
C GLN A 496 -1.43 2.98 -18.87
N PRO A 497 -2.14 2.94 -17.73
CA PRO A 497 -2.70 1.70 -17.21
C PRO A 497 -3.61 1.04 -18.25
N GLU A 498 -3.68 -0.29 -18.21
CA GLU A 498 -4.59 -1.05 -19.08
C GLU A 498 -6.03 -0.78 -18.68
N ARG A 499 -6.29 -0.69 -17.37
CA ARG A 499 -7.62 -0.40 -16.80
C ARG A 499 -7.52 0.50 -15.57
N GLY A 500 -8.50 1.38 -15.44
CA GLY A 500 -8.62 2.28 -14.30
C GLY A 500 -7.60 3.43 -14.34
N GLY A 501 -7.35 4.04 -13.18
CA GLY A 501 -6.35 5.10 -13.06
C GLY A 501 -6.76 6.45 -13.68
N ALA A 502 -8.04 6.69 -13.96
CA ALA A 502 -8.53 7.98 -14.45
C ALA A 502 -8.23 9.15 -13.49
N THR A 503 -8.12 10.36 -14.03
CA THR A 503 -8.26 11.61 -13.27
C THR A 503 -9.72 12.05 -13.40
N VAL A 504 -10.45 12.11 -12.29
CA VAL A 504 -11.89 12.43 -12.30
C VAL A 504 -12.12 13.77 -11.62
N PHE A 505 -13.07 14.54 -12.14
CA PHE A 505 -13.51 15.82 -11.58
C PHE A 505 -14.94 15.66 -11.06
N ASN A 506 -15.06 15.36 -9.76
CA ASN A 506 -16.32 14.94 -9.13
C ASN A 506 -17.46 15.92 -9.38
N THR A 507 -17.24 17.20 -9.10
CA THR A 507 -18.26 18.25 -9.25
C THR A 507 -18.67 18.49 -10.69
N LEU A 508 -17.78 18.18 -11.65
CA LEU A 508 -18.02 18.37 -13.08
C LEU A 508 -18.56 17.11 -13.76
N GLY A 509 -18.53 15.95 -13.10
CA GLY A 509 -18.98 14.69 -13.69
C GLY A 509 -18.11 14.21 -14.86
N THR A 510 -16.86 14.64 -14.97
CA THR A 510 -15.96 14.28 -16.08
C THR A 510 -14.81 13.38 -15.64
N ALA A 511 -14.41 12.45 -16.49
CA ALA A 511 -13.25 11.57 -16.31
C ALA A 511 -12.25 11.70 -17.46
N VAL A 512 -10.96 11.78 -17.14
CA VAL A 512 -9.87 11.80 -18.11
C VAL A 512 -8.98 10.59 -17.88
N PHE A 513 -8.98 9.66 -18.83
CA PHE A 513 -8.14 8.47 -18.76
C PHE A 513 -6.69 8.79 -19.18
N PRO A 514 -5.67 8.25 -18.47
CA PRO A 514 -4.28 8.51 -18.81
C PRO A 514 -3.96 8.05 -20.23
N THR A 515 -3.43 8.95 -21.04
CA THR A 515 -2.84 8.61 -22.34
C THR A 515 -1.35 8.90 -22.25
N LYS A 516 -0.52 7.87 -22.42
CA LYS A 516 0.93 8.01 -22.23
C LYS A 516 1.47 9.09 -23.18
N LEU A 517 2.46 9.87 -22.71
CA LEU A 517 3.09 11.00 -23.42
C LEU A 517 2.29 12.31 -23.40
N ASP A 518 1.02 12.27 -22.99
CA ASP A 518 0.18 13.46 -22.91
C ASP A 518 0.31 14.15 -21.54
N ALA A 519 -0.14 15.40 -21.46
CA ALA A 519 -0.34 16.10 -20.20
C ALA A 519 -1.73 16.75 -20.12
N LEU A 520 -2.43 16.49 -19.01
CA LEU A 520 -3.67 17.18 -18.67
C LEU A 520 -3.35 18.53 -18.01
N PHE A 521 -4.03 19.58 -18.44
CA PHE A 521 -3.90 20.93 -17.88
C PHE A 521 -5.25 21.53 -17.55
N TRP A 522 -5.34 22.17 -16.38
CA TRP A 522 -6.50 22.96 -15.96
C TRP A 522 -6.07 24.10 -15.03
N TYR A 523 -6.91 25.12 -14.93
CA TYR A 523 -6.76 26.18 -13.94
C TYR A 523 -7.48 25.78 -12.64
N ASN A 524 -6.82 25.98 -11.50
CA ASN A 524 -7.37 25.77 -10.16
C ASN A 524 -8.10 27.00 -9.62
N LEU A 525 -7.74 28.18 -10.12
CA LEU A 525 -8.30 29.46 -9.70
C LEU A 525 -9.06 30.10 -10.86
N LYS A 526 -10.16 30.77 -10.54
CA LYS A 526 -10.84 31.69 -11.46
C LYS A 526 -9.90 32.85 -11.84
N ARG A 527 -10.29 33.66 -12.83
CA ARG A 527 -9.54 34.89 -13.15
C ARG A 527 -9.60 35.95 -12.05
N SER A 528 -10.56 35.87 -11.13
CA SER A 528 -10.61 36.70 -9.93
C SER A 528 -9.51 36.37 -8.91
N GLY A 529 -8.85 35.21 -9.04
CA GLY A 529 -7.93 34.66 -8.04
C GLY A 529 -8.62 33.77 -6.99
N GLU A 530 -9.95 33.73 -6.98
CA GLU A 530 -10.71 32.80 -6.13
C GLU A 530 -10.55 31.36 -6.59
N GLY A 531 -10.54 30.42 -5.64
CA GLY A 531 -10.45 29.00 -5.94
C GLY A 531 -11.71 28.48 -6.64
N ASP A 532 -11.53 27.76 -7.76
CA ASP A 532 -12.67 27.16 -8.47
C ASP A 532 -13.04 25.82 -7.83
N LEU A 533 -14.15 25.81 -7.08
CA LEU A 533 -14.64 24.60 -6.40
C LEU A 533 -15.02 23.46 -7.36
N ARG A 534 -15.21 23.76 -8.65
CA ARG A 534 -15.52 22.74 -9.67
C ARG A 534 -14.29 21.89 -10.03
N THR A 535 -13.07 22.36 -9.71
CA THR A 535 -11.82 21.64 -10.00
C THR A 535 -11.47 20.60 -8.95
N ARG A 536 -12.43 20.25 -8.07
CA ARG A 536 -12.32 19.14 -7.13
C ARG A 536 -12.10 17.85 -7.92
N HIS A 537 -10.93 17.25 -7.74
CA HIS A 537 -10.51 16.12 -8.55
C HIS A 537 -9.85 15.02 -7.72
N ALA A 538 -9.83 13.82 -8.28
CA ALA A 538 -9.28 12.62 -7.67
C ALA A 538 -8.51 11.79 -8.70
N ALA A 539 -7.62 10.94 -8.21
CA ALA A 539 -7.00 9.90 -9.02
C ALA A 539 -7.65 8.55 -8.68
N CYS A 540 -8.40 7.99 -9.63
CA CYS A 540 -9.01 6.68 -9.49
C CYS A 540 -7.96 5.59 -9.22
N PRO A 541 -8.32 4.53 -8.48
CA PRO A 541 -7.42 3.42 -8.24
C PRO A 541 -7.00 2.77 -9.57
N VAL A 542 -5.74 2.37 -9.69
CA VAL A 542 -5.29 1.60 -10.85
C VAL A 542 -5.85 0.17 -10.74
N LEU A 543 -6.65 -0.26 -11.71
CA LEU A 543 -7.23 -1.60 -11.72
C LEU A 543 -6.26 -2.62 -12.31
N LEU A 544 -5.65 -2.31 -13.47
CA LEU A 544 -4.67 -3.16 -14.13
C LEU A 544 -3.58 -2.33 -14.80
N GLY A 545 -2.33 -2.76 -14.66
CA GLY A 545 -1.15 -2.08 -15.17
C GLY A 545 -0.52 -1.11 -14.17
N VAL A 546 0.23 -0.13 -14.68
CA VAL A 546 1.06 0.78 -13.86
C VAL A 546 0.70 2.23 -14.16
N LYS A 547 0.51 3.05 -13.13
CA LYS A 547 0.36 4.51 -13.26
C LYS A 547 1.56 5.25 -12.70
N TRP A 548 2.26 5.93 -13.59
CA TRP A 548 3.26 6.94 -13.30
C TRP A 548 2.75 8.27 -13.83
N VAL A 549 2.73 9.26 -12.96
CA VAL A 549 2.39 10.63 -13.34
C VAL A 549 3.43 11.58 -12.83
N SER A 550 3.54 12.73 -13.48
CA SER A 550 4.31 13.84 -12.95
C SER A 550 3.44 15.07 -12.86
N ASN A 551 3.38 15.67 -11.67
CA ASN A 551 2.57 16.84 -11.39
C ASN A 551 3.44 18.09 -11.30
N LYS A 552 2.94 19.19 -11.86
CA LYS A 552 3.56 20.51 -11.77
C LYS A 552 2.50 21.52 -11.37
N TRP A 553 2.72 22.17 -10.23
CA TRP A 553 1.87 23.25 -9.74
C TRP A 553 2.50 24.59 -10.06
N ILE A 554 1.69 25.49 -10.64
CA ILE A 554 2.11 26.82 -11.07
C ILE A 554 1.43 27.85 -10.15
N HIS A 555 2.22 28.74 -9.55
CA HIS A 555 1.72 29.74 -8.61
C HIS A 555 1.32 31.06 -9.29
N GLU A 556 0.53 31.87 -8.58
CA GLU A 556 0.00 33.17 -9.05
C GLU A 556 1.09 34.23 -9.31
N LYS A 557 2.15 34.26 -8.50
CA LYS A 557 3.18 35.30 -8.62
C LYS A 557 3.97 35.16 -9.93
N GLY A 558 4.17 36.28 -10.62
CA GLY A 558 4.86 36.33 -11.92
C GLY A 558 3.93 36.12 -13.11
N GLN A 559 2.62 35.99 -12.87
CA GLN A 559 1.60 35.76 -13.90
C GLN A 559 0.76 36.99 -14.20
N GLU A 560 1.06 38.13 -13.58
CA GLU A 560 0.23 39.35 -13.60
C GLU A 560 -0.05 39.85 -15.03
N PHE A 561 0.92 39.67 -15.94
CA PHE A 561 0.81 40.04 -17.35
C PHE A 561 0.59 38.85 -18.30
N ARG A 562 0.70 37.62 -17.79
CA ARG A 562 0.54 36.38 -18.58
C ARG A 562 -0.87 35.80 -18.47
N ARG A 563 -1.55 36.06 -17.34
CA ARG A 563 -2.95 35.72 -17.07
C ARG A 563 -3.58 36.85 -16.25
N PRO A 564 -3.94 37.97 -16.90
CA PRO A 564 -4.55 39.10 -16.20
C PRO A 564 -5.91 38.73 -15.62
N CYS A 565 -6.30 39.42 -14.54
CA CYS A 565 -7.61 39.27 -13.93
C CYS A 565 -8.74 39.66 -14.90
N GLY A 566 -9.87 38.99 -14.77
CA GLY A 566 -11.07 39.31 -15.53
C GLY A 566 -11.79 40.55 -14.98
N LEU A 567 -12.63 41.18 -15.80
CA LEU A 567 -13.50 42.28 -15.39
C LEU A 567 -14.69 41.81 -14.55
N SER A 568 -15.06 40.54 -14.66
CA SER A 568 -16.11 39.87 -13.88
C SER A 568 -15.57 38.60 -13.23
N GLU A 569 -16.27 38.11 -12.21
CA GLU A 569 -15.91 36.86 -11.52
C GLU A 569 -16.09 35.63 -12.42
N ASP A 570 -17.05 35.68 -13.34
CA ASP A 570 -17.38 34.58 -14.28
C ASP A 570 -16.47 34.55 -15.53
N ALA A 571 -15.50 35.48 -15.60
CA ALA A 571 -14.53 35.50 -16.69
C ALA A 571 -13.68 34.23 -16.66
N HIS A 572 -13.72 33.46 -17.75
CA HIS A 572 -12.99 32.21 -17.92
C HIS A 572 -12.15 32.23 -19.21
N GLU A 573 -11.18 31.33 -19.30
CA GLU A 573 -10.35 31.13 -20.49
C GLU A 573 -11.11 30.38 -21.59
N ARG A 574 -11.07 30.88 -22.84
CA ARG A 574 -11.60 30.15 -23.99
C ARG A 574 -10.60 29.18 -24.62
N PHE A 575 -9.32 29.45 -24.42
CA PHE A 575 -8.20 28.64 -24.88
C PHE A 575 -6.96 28.92 -24.03
N VAL A 576 -5.94 28.06 -24.14
CA VAL A 576 -4.72 28.23 -23.34
C VAL A 576 -3.93 29.46 -23.77
N GLY A 577 -3.76 30.40 -22.83
CA GLY A 577 -3.08 31.67 -23.07
C GLY A 577 -4.00 32.81 -23.48
N ASP A 578 -5.32 32.65 -23.33
CA ASP A 578 -6.30 33.72 -23.47
C ASP A 578 -5.98 34.85 -22.46
N LEU A 579 -5.82 36.08 -22.94
CA LEU A 579 -5.55 37.26 -22.09
C LEU A 579 -6.83 37.97 -21.63
N ALA A 580 -8.02 37.46 -21.97
CA ALA A 580 -9.31 38.10 -21.69
C ALA A 580 -9.48 39.52 -22.28
N GLU A 581 -8.64 39.92 -23.25
CA GLU A 581 -8.88 41.15 -23.99
C GLU A 581 -10.10 40.97 -24.91
N ASN A 582 -11.17 41.70 -24.59
CA ASN A 582 -12.49 41.78 -25.24
C ASN A 582 -13.57 40.82 -24.69
N VAL A 583 -14.24 41.24 -23.61
CA VAL A 583 -15.69 41.53 -23.60
C VAL A 583 -15.92 42.83 -22.84
#